data_AF-A0AAV9Z7M6-F1
#
_entry.id   AF-A0AAV9Z7M6-F1
#
_cell.length_a   1.000
_cell.length_b   1.000
_cell.length_c   1.000
_cell.angle_alpha   90.00
_cell.angle_beta   90.00
_cell.angle_gamma   90.00
#
_symmetry.space_group_name_H-M   'P 1'
#
loop_
_entity.id
_entity.type
_entity.pdbx_description
1 polymer ?
#
loop_
_entity_poly.entity_id
_entity_poly.type
_entity_poly.pdbx_seq_one_letter_code
_entity_poly.pdbx_strand_id
1 'polypeptide(L)'
;MDANQTPSPDPVRAYARFRENADACPWQQFRPPQMESITSVISAVDELRDLMLCRQYHAPDPRPATVSDTPTPPTFAEAVKASPEPAQTRPQQTSKPRRQPAAARHDTAKPSRRTPPSTRLIADLSGCHPTKKPHPASLCSALNDALGGRLAVSAVSTARSGNLILHASAPACSAQALAAHRSLVWSTISPLLGITDSAEPPMYPADPWHKVVFHRVPLMQPGALPSDRDFIREVAKRNQLPGTQYRIGNVRFLLERDKASREEVTVRVDFIEQEDARRFLRDGIFLFGSHCRATRYKPRSSNGRRTSGGHG
;
A
#
# COMPACT_ATOMS: atom_id res chain seq x y z
N MET A 1 77.91 28.44 -5.61
CA MET A 1 76.75 27.97 -4.82
C MET A 1 75.72 27.52 -5.83
N ASP A 2 75.84 26.27 -6.28
CA ASP A 2 75.05 25.73 -7.39
C ASP A 2 73.84 24.98 -6.86
N ALA A 3 72.66 25.42 -7.29
CA ALA A 3 71.38 24.83 -6.93
C ALA A 3 71.11 23.62 -7.85
N ASN A 4 71.18 22.41 -7.27
CA ASN A 4 70.75 21.17 -7.89
C ASN A 4 69.22 21.18 -8.09
N GLN A 5 68.76 21.28 -9.33
CA GLN A 5 67.38 21.00 -9.72
C GLN A 5 67.23 19.51 -10.04
N THR A 6 66.46 18.79 -9.21
CA THR A 6 65.97 17.45 -9.51
C THR A 6 64.87 17.50 -10.58
N PRO A 7 64.93 16.67 -11.64
CA PRO A 7 63.91 16.67 -12.68
C PRO A 7 62.60 16.05 -12.17
N SER A 8 61.49 16.72 -12.47
CA SER A 8 60.13 16.26 -12.19
C SER A 8 59.82 14.99 -12.99
N PRO A 9 59.29 13.92 -12.36
CA PRO A 9 58.97 12.69 -13.05
C PRO A 9 57.78 12.87 -13.99
N ASP A 10 57.95 12.37 -15.22
CA ASP A 10 56.94 12.38 -16.28
C ASP A 10 55.80 11.38 -15.95
N PRO A 11 54.56 11.84 -15.74
CA PRO A 11 53.45 11.00 -15.30
C PRO A 11 53.07 9.93 -16.34
N VAL A 12 53.39 10.13 -17.62
CA VAL A 12 53.08 9.16 -18.68
C VAL A 12 53.96 7.90 -18.54
N ARG A 13 55.21 8.07 -18.12
CA ARG A 13 56.15 6.97 -17.90
C ARG A 13 55.84 6.16 -16.63
N ALA A 14 55.25 6.80 -15.62
CA ALA A 14 54.80 6.12 -14.41
C ALA A 14 53.62 5.18 -14.68
N TYR A 15 52.71 5.56 -15.59
CA TYR A 15 51.53 4.75 -15.92
C TYR A 15 51.87 3.53 -16.79
N ALA A 16 52.84 3.65 -17.71
CA ALA A 16 53.28 2.53 -18.55
C ALA A 16 53.91 1.38 -17.73
N ARG A 17 54.73 1.71 -16.71
CA ARG A 17 55.32 0.71 -15.80
C ARG A 17 54.30 -0.01 -14.92
N PHE A 18 53.18 0.63 -14.60
CA PHE A 18 52.13 -0.01 -13.81
C PHE A 18 51.38 -1.09 -14.62
N ARG A 19 51.29 -0.93 -15.95
CA ARG A 19 50.59 -1.86 -16.82
C ARG A 19 51.39 -3.13 -17.12
N GLU A 20 52.71 -3.02 -17.27
CA GLU A 20 53.59 -4.20 -17.49
C GLU A 20 53.71 -5.11 -16.25
N ASN A 21 53.50 -4.59 -15.05
CA ASN A 21 53.52 -5.40 -13.81
C ASN A 21 52.18 -6.07 -13.46
N ALA A 22 51.08 -5.74 -14.15
CA ALA A 22 49.77 -6.35 -13.91
C ALA A 22 49.64 -7.75 -14.52
N ASP A 23 50.42 -8.05 -15.57
CA ASP A 23 50.36 -9.33 -16.29
C ASP A 23 51.23 -10.43 -15.65
N ALA A 24 51.91 -10.14 -14.54
CA ALA A 24 52.82 -11.06 -13.84
C ALA A 24 52.30 -11.53 -12.45
N CYS A 25 50.98 -11.58 -12.24
CA CYS A 25 50.39 -12.02 -10.97
C CYS A 25 50.06 -13.53 -10.96
N PRO A 26 50.63 -14.35 -10.05
CA PRO A 26 50.52 -15.81 -10.05
C PRO A 26 49.21 -16.36 -9.41
N TRP A 27 48.15 -15.58 -9.34
CA TRP A 27 46.90 -15.95 -8.67
C TRP A 27 45.94 -16.82 -9.51
N GLN A 28 46.35 -17.24 -10.72
CA GLN A 28 45.50 -18.07 -11.61
C GLN A 28 45.36 -19.55 -11.20
N GLN A 29 45.89 -19.99 -10.05
CA GLN A 29 45.74 -21.37 -9.58
C GLN A 29 44.77 -21.59 -8.41
N PHE A 30 44.01 -20.58 -7.99
CA PHE A 30 42.90 -20.81 -7.06
C PHE A 30 41.67 -21.32 -7.81
N ARG A 31 41.48 -22.65 -7.85
CA ARG A 31 40.16 -23.22 -8.12
C ARG A 31 39.23 -22.85 -6.96
N PRO A 32 38.13 -22.12 -7.18
CA PRO A 32 37.17 -21.92 -6.11
C PRO A 32 36.57 -23.28 -5.71
N PRO A 33 36.34 -23.53 -4.41
CA PRO A 33 35.54 -24.68 -3.98
C PRO A 33 34.18 -24.60 -4.69
N GLN A 34 33.63 -25.76 -5.10
CA GLN A 34 32.34 -25.82 -5.77
C GLN A 34 31.32 -25.02 -4.95
N MET A 35 30.96 -23.83 -5.43
CA MET A 35 29.83 -23.10 -4.89
C MET A 35 28.60 -23.92 -5.24
N GLU A 36 28.06 -24.61 -4.25
CA GLU A 36 26.66 -25.01 -4.30
C GLU A 36 25.86 -23.80 -4.76
N SER A 37 25.11 -24.01 -5.84
CA SER A 37 24.41 -22.96 -6.57
C SER A 37 23.71 -22.01 -5.59
N ILE A 38 23.89 -20.69 -5.74
CA ILE A 38 23.23 -19.65 -4.92
C ILE A 38 21.71 -19.88 -4.87
N THR A 39 21.13 -20.45 -5.93
CA THR A 39 19.74 -20.91 -6.02
C THR A 39 19.37 -21.99 -4.99
N SER A 40 20.29 -22.90 -4.67
CA SER A 40 20.12 -23.94 -3.63
C SER A 40 20.04 -23.33 -2.24
N VAL A 41 20.88 -22.31 -1.96
CA VAL A 41 20.87 -21.61 -0.67
C VAL A 41 19.59 -20.80 -0.50
N ILE A 42 19.11 -20.14 -1.56
CA ILE A 42 17.84 -19.39 -1.53
C ILE A 42 16.65 -20.34 -1.29
N SER A 43 16.63 -21.50 -1.98
CA SER A 43 15.57 -22.51 -1.78
C SER A 43 15.57 -23.07 -0.35
N ALA A 44 16.74 -23.32 0.24
CA ALA A 44 16.85 -23.83 1.61
C ALA A 44 16.41 -22.79 2.66
N VAL A 45 16.63 -21.49 2.40
CA VAL A 45 16.18 -20.41 3.28
C VAL A 45 14.65 -20.25 3.23
N ASP A 46 14.03 -20.39 2.06
CA ASP A 46 12.57 -20.32 1.92
C ASP A 46 11.87 -21.54 2.58
N GLU A 47 12.42 -22.75 2.48
CA GLU A 47 11.88 -23.93 3.19
C GLU A 47 11.96 -23.78 4.72
N LEU A 48 13.06 -23.22 5.25
CA LEU A 48 13.18 -22.94 6.68
C LEU A 48 12.18 -21.88 7.15
N ARG A 49 11.87 -20.90 6.30
CA ARG A 49 10.88 -19.86 6.59
C ARG A 49 9.47 -20.45 6.67
N ASP A 50 9.10 -21.34 5.76
CA ASP A 50 7.80 -22.02 5.77
C ASP A 50 7.65 -22.98 6.95
N LEU A 51 8.73 -23.67 7.34
CA LEU A 51 8.76 -24.51 8.55
C LEU A 51 8.59 -23.70 9.84
N MET A 52 9.19 -22.51 9.92
CA MET A 52 9.02 -21.62 11.08
C MET A 52 7.60 -21.06 11.17
N LEU A 53 6.97 -20.74 10.05
CA LEU A 53 5.59 -20.28 10.02
C LEU A 53 4.60 -21.38 10.42
N CYS A 54 4.85 -22.64 10.05
CA CYS A 54 4.02 -23.77 10.47
C CYS A 54 4.14 -24.07 11.98
N ARG A 55 5.30 -23.84 12.59
CA ARG A 55 5.52 -24.10 14.03
C ARG A 55 4.85 -23.07 14.94
N GLN A 56 4.44 -21.91 14.43
CA GLN A 56 3.85 -20.83 15.21
C GLN A 56 2.33 -20.96 15.42
N TYR A 57 1.67 -21.95 14.79
CA TYR A 57 0.20 -22.15 14.85
C TYR A 57 -0.29 -23.23 15.81
N HIS A 58 0.59 -23.87 16.59
CA HIS A 58 0.19 -24.81 17.65
C HIS A 58 0.64 -24.31 19.02
N ALA A 59 -0.10 -23.33 19.56
CA ALA A 59 -0.13 -23.11 21.00
C ALA A 59 -1.18 -24.04 21.63
N PRO A 60 -0.85 -24.80 22.70
CA PRO A 60 -1.82 -25.63 23.38
C PRO A 60 -2.85 -24.78 24.15
N ASP A 61 -4.09 -25.23 24.08
CA ASP A 61 -5.30 -24.64 24.66
C ASP A 61 -5.17 -24.43 26.19
N PRO A 62 -5.37 -23.21 26.73
CA PRO A 62 -5.38 -23.01 28.17
C PRO A 62 -6.71 -23.48 28.77
N ARG A 63 -6.63 -24.56 29.56
CA ARG A 63 -7.75 -25.08 30.38
C ARG A 63 -8.30 -23.99 31.34
N PRO A 64 -9.62 -24.00 31.63
CA PRO A 64 -10.22 -23.05 32.56
C PRO A 64 -9.88 -23.44 34.01
N ALA A 65 -9.29 -22.48 34.76
CA ALA A 65 -9.11 -22.59 36.20
C ALA A 65 -10.42 -22.22 36.93
N THR A 66 -10.76 -23.05 37.89
CA THR A 66 -11.94 -23.00 38.74
C THR A 66 -11.69 -22.17 40.01
N VAL A 67 -12.76 -21.52 40.50
CA VAL A 67 -13.04 -20.98 41.85
C VAL A 67 -12.12 -19.93 42.48
N SER A 68 -12.71 -18.81 42.92
CA SER A 68 -12.73 -18.43 44.35
C SER A 68 -13.71 -17.28 44.60
N ASP A 69 -14.46 -17.43 45.68
CA ASP A 69 -15.58 -16.61 46.16
C ASP A 69 -15.17 -15.30 46.87
N THR A 70 -16.10 -14.33 46.86
CA THR A 70 -16.38 -13.27 47.88
C THR A 70 -15.32 -12.17 48.18
N PRO A 71 -15.67 -11.03 48.83
CA PRO A 71 -16.98 -10.48 49.21
C PRO A 71 -17.22 -8.99 48.82
N THR A 72 -18.50 -8.59 48.90
CA THR A 72 -19.08 -7.23 48.86
C THR A 72 -18.59 -6.36 50.04
N PRO A 73 -18.40 -5.03 49.90
CA PRO A 73 -19.36 -4.03 50.42
C PRO A 73 -19.27 -2.64 49.72
N PRO A 74 -19.87 -1.53 50.23
CA PRO A 74 -21.26 -1.31 50.57
C PRO A 74 -21.92 -0.20 49.72
N THR A 75 -23.24 -0.23 49.76
CA THR A 75 -24.24 0.74 49.33
C THR A 75 -23.96 2.16 49.84
N PHE A 76 -23.87 3.14 48.94
CA PHE A 76 -24.09 4.56 49.26
C PHE A 76 -25.44 5.00 48.71
N ALA A 77 -26.40 5.08 49.61
CA ALA A 77 -27.68 5.73 49.43
C ALA A 77 -27.55 7.24 49.69
N GLU A 78 -28.39 8.00 48.98
CA GLU A 78 -28.97 9.29 49.38
C GLU A 78 -28.08 10.53 49.53
N ALA A 79 -28.17 11.42 48.54
CA ALA A 79 -28.38 12.86 48.76
C ALA A 79 -28.80 13.56 47.45
N VAL A 80 -30.05 13.39 46.99
CA VAL A 80 -30.65 14.32 46.01
C VAL A 80 -31.55 15.27 46.80
N LYS A 81 -30.96 16.40 47.20
CA LYS A 81 -31.66 17.50 47.84
C LYS A 81 -32.33 18.35 46.74
N ALA A 82 -33.62 18.60 46.96
CA ALA A 82 -34.52 19.38 46.13
C ALA A 82 -33.93 20.73 45.69
N SER A 83 -34.20 21.11 44.43
CA SER A 83 -34.11 22.50 43.98
C SER A 83 -35.39 22.84 43.20
N PRO A 84 -36.08 23.95 43.57
CA PRO A 84 -37.39 24.29 43.03
C PRO A 84 -37.32 24.95 41.65
N GLU A 85 -38.37 24.67 40.91
CA GLU A 85 -38.85 25.23 39.65
C GLU A 85 -38.84 26.78 39.62
N PRO A 86 -38.46 27.36 38.47
CA PRO A 86 -39.18 28.52 37.99
C PRO A 86 -39.82 28.25 36.62
N ALA A 87 -41.13 28.47 36.60
CA ALA A 87 -41.97 28.48 35.42
C ALA A 87 -41.45 29.49 34.39
N GLN A 88 -41.08 29.01 33.20
CA GLN A 88 -41.00 29.84 32.00
C GLN A 88 -41.89 29.26 30.90
N THR A 89 -42.88 30.08 30.62
CA THR A 89 -43.82 30.12 29.50
C THR A 89 -43.21 29.64 28.18
N ARG A 90 -43.75 28.52 27.68
CA ARG A 90 -43.43 27.94 26.38
C ARG A 90 -44.31 28.60 25.31
N PRO A 91 -43.76 29.27 24.29
CA PRO A 91 -44.55 29.71 23.14
C PRO A 91 -45.02 28.51 22.31
N GLN A 92 -46.25 28.62 21.84
CA GLN A 92 -47.03 27.61 21.14
C GLN A 92 -46.26 26.98 19.96
N GLN A 93 -46.07 25.67 20.04
CA GLN A 93 -45.62 24.85 18.92
C GLN A 93 -46.73 24.77 17.88
N THR A 94 -46.49 25.34 16.70
CA THR A 94 -47.22 25.00 15.49
C THR A 94 -46.93 23.54 15.14
N SER A 95 -47.97 22.71 15.22
CA SER A 95 -47.94 21.29 14.91
C SER A 95 -47.57 21.08 13.44
N LYS A 96 -46.32 20.72 13.19
CA LYS A 96 -45.91 20.17 11.89
C LYS A 96 -46.63 18.83 11.66
N PRO A 97 -47.14 18.57 10.44
CA PRO A 97 -47.87 17.34 10.16
C PRO A 97 -46.99 16.12 10.40
N ARG A 98 -47.47 15.25 11.30
CA ARG A 98 -46.93 13.93 11.62
C ARG A 98 -46.93 13.09 10.34
N ARG A 99 -45.81 13.06 9.63
CA ARG A 99 -45.59 12.13 8.52
C ARG A 99 -45.71 10.72 9.06
N GLN A 100 -46.68 9.97 8.54
CA GLN A 100 -46.82 8.54 8.76
C GLN A 100 -45.46 7.86 8.47
N PRO A 101 -45.01 6.92 9.33
CA PRO A 101 -43.90 6.06 8.98
C PRO A 101 -44.35 5.21 7.79
N ALA A 102 -43.77 5.47 6.62
CA ALA A 102 -43.98 4.64 5.45
C ALA A 102 -43.65 3.20 5.82
N ALA A 103 -44.59 2.28 5.57
CA ALA A 103 -44.43 0.86 5.82
C ALA A 103 -43.04 0.38 5.34
N ALA A 104 -42.34 -0.32 6.23
CA ALA A 104 -41.04 -0.91 5.95
C ALA A 104 -41.17 -1.79 4.71
N ARG A 105 -40.72 -1.27 3.57
CA ARG A 105 -40.59 -2.07 2.36
C ARG A 105 -39.56 -3.14 2.71
N HIS A 106 -40.01 -4.39 2.72
CA HIS A 106 -39.13 -5.55 2.69
C HIS A 106 -38.27 -5.43 1.44
N ASP A 107 -37.09 -4.83 1.59
CA ASP A 107 -36.03 -4.89 0.60
C ASP A 107 -35.65 -6.36 0.50
N THR A 108 -36.23 -7.04 -0.49
CA THR A 108 -35.74 -8.33 -0.97
C THR A 108 -34.27 -8.13 -1.30
N ALA A 109 -33.40 -8.64 -0.42
CA ALA A 109 -31.96 -8.51 -0.51
C ALA A 109 -31.52 -8.98 -1.90
N LYS A 110 -31.18 -8.03 -2.78
CA LYS A 110 -30.64 -8.36 -4.10
C LYS A 110 -29.44 -9.29 -3.89
N PRO A 111 -29.36 -10.41 -4.62
CA PRO A 111 -28.24 -11.33 -4.50
C PRO A 111 -26.96 -10.53 -4.67
N SER A 112 -26.10 -10.61 -3.64
CA SER A 112 -24.82 -9.91 -3.60
C SER A 112 -24.05 -10.27 -4.87
N ARG A 113 -23.97 -9.33 -5.82
CA ARG A 113 -23.17 -9.50 -7.03
C ARG A 113 -21.73 -9.70 -6.57
N ARG A 114 -21.26 -10.95 -6.60
CA ARG A 114 -19.84 -11.27 -6.44
C ARG A 114 -19.08 -10.38 -7.41
N THR A 115 -18.23 -9.52 -6.85
CA THR A 115 -17.39 -8.65 -7.67
C THR A 115 -16.47 -9.58 -8.46
N PRO A 116 -16.42 -9.47 -9.79
CA PRO A 116 -15.55 -10.34 -10.59
C PRO A 116 -14.10 -10.17 -10.09
N PRO A 117 -13.30 -11.25 -10.05
CA PRO A 117 -11.90 -11.16 -9.64
C PRO A 117 -11.16 -10.13 -10.49
N SER A 118 -10.25 -9.35 -9.89
CA SER A 118 -9.48 -8.39 -10.65
C SER A 118 -8.74 -9.07 -11.79
N THR A 119 -8.92 -8.51 -12.98
CA THR A 119 -8.30 -8.95 -14.22
C THR A 119 -7.03 -8.17 -14.53
N ARG A 120 -6.57 -7.29 -13.64
CA ARG A 120 -5.45 -6.38 -13.93
C ARG A 120 -4.43 -6.44 -12.82
N LEU A 121 -3.14 -6.49 -13.14
CA LEU A 121 -2.00 -6.38 -12.23
C LEU A 121 -1.25 -5.09 -12.61
N ILE A 122 -0.98 -4.22 -11.64
CA ILE A 122 -0.22 -2.99 -11.84
C ILE A 122 1.19 -3.21 -11.30
N ALA A 123 2.21 -2.93 -12.12
CA ALA A 123 3.59 -2.77 -11.67
C ALA A 123 3.88 -1.26 -11.55
N ASP A 124 4.23 -0.84 -10.33
CA ASP A 124 4.54 0.56 -10.01
C ASP A 124 5.98 0.89 -10.36
N LEU A 125 6.16 1.60 -11.47
CA LEU A 125 7.48 1.94 -12.00
C LEU A 125 7.93 3.33 -11.53
N SER A 126 7.33 3.91 -10.49
CA SER A 126 7.66 5.27 -10.02
C SER A 126 9.11 5.47 -9.57
N GLY A 127 9.81 4.38 -9.19
CA GLY A 127 11.25 4.39 -8.90
C GLY A 127 12.13 3.79 -10.00
N CYS A 128 11.54 3.25 -11.07
CA CYS A 128 12.29 2.63 -12.15
C CYS A 128 12.33 3.58 -13.35
N HIS A 129 13.51 3.71 -13.97
CA HIS A 129 13.68 4.56 -15.15
C HIS A 129 13.80 3.69 -16.41
N PRO A 130 12.67 3.31 -17.06
CA PRO A 130 12.72 2.52 -18.29
C PRO A 130 13.41 3.32 -19.39
N THR A 131 14.46 2.74 -19.97
CA THR A 131 15.20 3.34 -21.09
C THR A 131 14.62 2.94 -22.44
N LYS A 132 13.85 1.84 -22.48
CA LYS A 132 13.19 1.30 -23.68
C LYS A 132 11.68 1.36 -23.53
N LYS A 133 10.99 1.53 -24.67
CA LYS A 133 9.53 1.46 -24.78
C LYS A 133 9.15 0.33 -25.74
N PRO A 134 9.25 -0.94 -25.30
CA PRO A 134 8.90 -2.07 -26.14
C PRO A 134 7.41 -2.02 -26.52
N HIS A 135 7.08 -2.58 -27.68
CA HIS A 135 5.70 -2.68 -28.12
C HIS A 135 4.90 -3.57 -27.14
N PRO A 136 3.65 -3.23 -26.78
CA PRO A 136 2.88 -4.01 -25.81
C PRO A 136 2.70 -5.49 -26.19
N ALA A 137 2.58 -5.79 -27.49
CA ALA A 137 2.47 -7.18 -27.95
C ALA A 137 3.74 -7.98 -27.68
N SER A 138 4.92 -7.37 -27.77
CA SER A 138 6.20 -8.03 -27.46
C SER A 138 6.33 -8.36 -25.98
N LEU A 139 5.91 -7.44 -25.10
CA LEU A 139 5.83 -7.70 -23.66
C LEU A 139 4.85 -8.83 -23.35
N CYS A 140 3.68 -8.81 -23.99
CA CYS A 140 2.65 -9.83 -23.81
C CYS A 140 3.14 -11.22 -24.23
N SER A 141 3.77 -11.33 -25.42
CA SER A 141 4.35 -12.59 -25.91
C SER A 141 5.40 -13.12 -24.94
N ALA A 142 6.40 -12.29 -24.60
CA ALA A 142 7.48 -12.68 -23.71
C ALA A 142 6.97 -13.14 -22.33
N LEU A 143 5.95 -12.47 -21.78
CA LEU A 143 5.31 -12.89 -20.54
C LEU A 143 4.58 -14.23 -20.68
N ASN A 144 3.82 -14.43 -21.74
CA ASN A 144 3.11 -15.70 -21.96
C ASN A 144 4.05 -16.88 -22.20
N ASP A 145 5.17 -16.63 -22.89
CA ASP A 145 6.25 -17.60 -23.08
C ASP A 145 6.90 -17.97 -21.74
N ALA A 146 7.23 -16.97 -20.91
CA ALA A 146 7.83 -17.17 -19.59
C ALA A 146 6.87 -17.85 -18.58
N LEU A 147 5.57 -17.56 -18.65
CA LEU A 147 4.54 -18.13 -17.76
C LEU A 147 4.08 -19.53 -18.19
N GLY A 148 4.57 -20.05 -19.33
CA GLY A 148 4.33 -21.43 -19.78
C GLY A 148 2.85 -21.76 -20.02
N GLY A 149 2.05 -20.78 -20.44
CA GLY A 149 0.62 -20.95 -20.77
C GLY A 149 -0.33 -21.23 -19.60
N ARG A 150 0.18 -21.50 -18.39
CA ARG A 150 -0.66 -21.71 -17.18
C ARG A 150 -1.29 -20.40 -16.69
N LEU A 151 -0.52 -19.32 -16.77
CA LEU A 151 -0.98 -17.97 -16.50
C LEU A 151 -0.87 -17.20 -17.81
N ALA A 152 -2.00 -16.78 -18.35
CA ALA A 152 -2.03 -16.01 -19.58
C ALA A 152 -2.27 -14.52 -19.28
N VAL A 153 -1.47 -13.68 -19.91
CA VAL A 153 -1.65 -12.23 -20.01
C VAL A 153 -2.32 -11.96 -21.36
N SER A 154 -3.50 -11.37 -21.35
CA SER A 154 -4.27 -11.05 -22.56
C SER A 154 -3.80 -9.76 -23.22
N ALA A 155 -3.34 -8.79 -22.42
CA ALA A 155 -2.84 -7.52 -22.91
C ALA A 155 -1.86 -6.88 -21.91
N VAL A 156 -1.02 -5.99 -22.43
CA VAL A 156 -0.17 -5.10 -21.64
C VAL A 156 -0.48 -3.67 -22.05
N SER A 157 -0.52 -2.75 -21.09
CA SER A 157 -0.75 -1.33 -21.36
C SER A 157 0.04 -0.48 -20.38
N THR A 158 0.38 0.75 -20.77
CA THR A 158 1.10 1.69 -19.89
C THR A 158 0.14 2.79 -19.46
N ALA A 159 0.05 3.03 -18.16
CA ALA A 159 -0.71 4.13 -17.59
C ALA A 159 -0.04 5.47 -17.93
N ARG A 160 -0.79 6.58 -17.88
CA ARG A 160 -0.22 7.94 -18.01
C ARG A 160 0.84 8.26 -16.96
N SER A 161 0.80 7.59 -15.80
CA SER A 161 1.81 7.71 -14.74
C SER A 161 3.11 6.97 -15.05
N GLY A 162 3.20 6.22 -16.15
CA GLY A 162 4.33 5.36 -16.47
C GLY A 162 4.23 3.94 -15.90
N ASN A 163 3.22 3.64 -15.08
CA ASN A 163 3.03 2.31 -14.52
C ASN A 163 2.59 1.29 -15.59
N LEU A 164 3.08 0.06 -15.47
CA LEU A 164 2.68 -1.02 -16.37
C LEU A 164 1.41 -1.69 -15.83
N ILE A 165 0.43 -1.92 -16.71
CA ILE A 165 -0.82 -2.61 -16.40
C ILE A 165 -0.88 -3.88 -17.24
N LEU A 166 -0.78 -5.02 -16.57
CA LEU A 166 -0.90 -6.36 -17.14
C LEU A 166 -2.35 -6.81 -17.00
N HIS A 167 -2.98 -7.23 -18.10
CA HIS A 167 -4.34 -7.74 -18.09
C HIS A 167 -4.29 -9.26 -18.07
N ALA A 168 -4.71 -9.88 -16.97
CA ALA A 168 -4.86 -11.32 -16.84
C ALA A 168 -5.97 -11.84 -17.78
N SER A 169 -5.72 -12.98 -18.41
CA SER A 169 -6.71 -13.67 -19.23
C SER A 169 -7.69 -14.45 -18.34
N ALA A 170 -8.79 -13.79 -17.98
CA ALA A 170 -9.89 -14.45 -17.28
C ALA A 170 -10.56 -15.49 -18.22
N PRO A 171 -11.13 -16.59 -17.68
CA PRO A 171 -11.25 -16.94 -16.26
C PRO A 171 -10.05 -17.73 -15.72
N ALA A 172 -9.14 -18.20 -16.57
CA ALA A 172 -8.05 -19.10 -16.20
C ALA A 172 -6.98 -18.42 -15.31
N CYS A 173 -6.80 -17.11 -15.47
CA CYS A 173 -5.79 -16.35 -14.76
C CYS A 173 -6.43 -15.16 -14.00
N SER A 174 -6.08 -15.01 -12.72
CA SER A 174 -6.43 -13.85 -11.91
C SER A 174 -5.23 -12.94 -11.72
N ALA A 175 -5.46 -11.65 -11.48
CA ALA A 175 -4.37 -10.73 -11.13
C ALA A 175 -3.62 -11.16 -9.87
N GLN A 176 -4.30 -11.80 -8.92
CA GLN A 176 -3.69 -12.37 -7.71
C GLN A 176 -2.68 -13.47 -8.06
N ALA A 177 -3.05 -14.36 -8.98
CA ALA A 177 -2.18 -15.44 -9.43
C ALA A 177 -0.93 -14.90 -10.16
N LEU A 178 -1.08 -13.85 -10.97
CA LEU A 178 0.07 -13.15 -11.56
C LEU A 178 0.94 -12.47 -10.48
N ALA A 179 0.33 -11.84 -9.47
CA ALA A 179 1.06 -11.18 -8.39
C ALA A 179 1.89 -12.18 -7.55
N ALA A 180 1.41 -13.42 -7.40
CA ALA A 180 2.19 -14.50 -6.77
C ALA A 180 3.46 -14.87 -7.57
N HIS A 181 3.48 -14.58 -8.88
CA HIS A 181 4.62 -14.83 -9.78
C HIS A 181 5.36 -13.52 -10.14
N ARG A 182 5.27 -12.50 -9.28
CA ARG A 182 5.83 -11.17 -9.52
C ARG A 182 7.32 -11.16 -9.90
N SER A 183 8.14 -12.01 -9.28
CA SER A 183 9.58 -12.03 -9.56
C SER A 183 9.89 -12.57 -10.96
N LEU A 184 9.14 -13.57 -11.44
CA LEU A 184 9.23 -14.09 -12.81
C LEU A 184 8.70 -13.06 -13.83
N VAL A 185 7.58 -12.41 -13.52
CA VAL A 185 7.05 -11.30 -14.32
C VAL A 185 8.10 -10.20 -14.44
N TRP A 186 8.73 -9.81 -13.32
CA TRP A 186 9.75 -8.76 -13.29
C TRP A 186 11.00 -9.13 -14.08
N SER A 187 11.56 -10.32 -13.84
CA SER A 187 12.76 -10.78 -14.55
C SER A 187 12.55 -10.86 -16.07
N THR A 188 11.30 -11.05 -16.50
CA THR A 188 10.93 -11.08 -17.92
C THR A 188 10.81 -9.67 -18.52
N ILE A 189 10.17 -8.73 -17.80
CA ILE A 189 9.91 -7.38 -18.34
C ILE A 189 11.07 -6.41 -18.16
N SER A 190 11.87 -6.55 -17.09
CA SER A 190 12.93 -5.57 -16.78
C SER A 190 13.98 -5.43 -17.90
N PRO A 191 14.46 -6.50 -18.57
CA PRO A 191 15.44 -6.36 -19.65
C PRO A 191 14.83 -5.73 -20.90
N LEU A 192 13.55 -6.03 -21.16
CA LEU A 192 12.78 -5.49 -22.29
C LEU A 192 12.51 -3.99 -22.12
N LEU A 193 12.30 -3.55 -20.88
CA LEU A 193 12.16 -2.14 -20.52
C LEU A 193 13.52 -1.41 -20.42
N GLY A 194 14.63 -2.16 -20.49
CA GLY A 194 15.97 -1.61 -20.32
C GLY A 194 16.20 -1.01 -18.94
N ILE A 195 15.62 -1.64 -17.91
CA ILE A 195 15.79 -1.26 -16.51
C ILE A 195 16.99 -2.03 -15.97
N THR A 196 18.05 -1.31 -15.60
CA THR A 196 19.28 -1.87 -15.02
C THR A 196 19.24 -1.99 -13.51
N ASP A 197 18.28 -1.32 -12.87
CA ASP A 197 18.08 -1.44 -11.42
C ASP A 197 17.60 -2.85 -11.07
N SER A 198 18.19 -3.40 -10.01
CA SER A 198 17.88 -4.74 -9.51
C SER A 198 16.66 -4.76 -8.59
N ALA A 199 16.19 -3.60 -8.10
CA ALA A 199 15.04 -3.56 -7.21
C ALA A 199 13.75 -3.92 -7.95
N GLU A 200 13.08 -4.99 -7.51
CA GLU A 200 11.75 -5.37 -8.00
C GLU A 200 10.72 -4.32 -7.59
N PRO A 201 9.96 -3.72 -8.53
CA PRO A 201 8.95 -2.74 -8.21
C PRO A 201 7.77 -3.40 -7.50
N PRO A 202 7.03 -2.65 -6.67
CA PRO A 202 5.77 -3.12 -6.12
C PRO A 202 4.80 -3.52 -7.25
N MET A 203 4.32 -4.77 -7.23
CA MET A 203 3.28 -5.25 -8.11
C MET A 203 2.03 -5.60 -7.31
N TYR A 204 0.89 -5.05 -7.68
CA TYR A 204 -0.37 -5.28 -6.97
C TYR A 204 -1.55 -5.43 -7.93
N PRO A 205 -2.49 -6.34 -7.63
CA PRO A 205 -3.75 -6.44 -8.37
C PRO A 205 -4.43 -5.07 -8.45
N ALA A 206 -4.82 -4.64 -9.64
CA ALA A 206 -5.69 -3.50 -9.90
C ALA A 206 -7.14 -3.77 -9.52
N ASP A 207 -7.36 -4.64 -8.51
CA ASP A 207 -8.59 -4.57 -7.74
C ASP A 207 -8.85 -3.11 -7.43
N PRO A 208 -10.11 -2.65 -7.46
CA PRO A 208 -10.41 -1.26 -7.22
C PRO A 208 -9.75 -0.90 -5.90
N TRP A 209 -8.63 -0.15 -5.98
CA TRP A 209 -7.82 0.22 -4.84
C TRP A 209 -8.82 0.58 -3.76
N HIS A 210 -8.65 0.03 -2.58
CA HIS A 210 -9.62 0.23 -1.54
C HIS A 210 -9.34 1.59 -0.94
N LYS A 211 -9.67 2.61 -1.74
CA LYS A 211 -9.53 4.01 -1.42
C LYS A 211 -10.54 4.27 -0.32
N VAL A 212 -10.02 4.47 0.87
CA VAL A 212 -10.81 4.83 2.03
C VAL A 212 -10.58 6.30 2.27
N VAL A 213 -11.66 7.00 2.62
CA VAL A 213 -11.60 8.39 3.05
C VAL A 213 -11.80 8.41 4.55
N PHE A 214 -10.80 8.93 5.25
CA PHE A 214 -10.86 9.24 6.67
C PHE A 214 -11.30 10.68 6.84
N HIS A 215 -12.40 10.86 7.55
CA HIS A 215 -13.00 12.16 7.83
C HIS A 215 -12.57 12.64 9.20
N ARG A 216 -12.43 13.96 9.34
CA ARG A 216 -12.13 14.62 10.61
C ARG A 216 -10.84 14.12 11.26
N VAL A 217 -9.81 13.92 10.45
CA VAL A 217 -8.48 13.59 10.95
C VAL A 217 -7.91 14.85 11.60
N PRO A 218 -7.59 14.85 12.91
CA PRO A 218 -7.07 16.04 13.55
C PRO A 218 -5.63 16.30 13.10
N LEU A 219 -5.26 17.57 13.02
CA LEU A 219 -3.89 18.01 12.77
C LEU A 219 -3.18 18.28 14.10
N MET A 220 -1.92 17.88 14.19
CA MET A 220 -1.07 18.17 15.36
C MET A 220 -0.81 19.68 15.53
N GLN A 221 -0.79 20.41 14.42
CA GLN A 221 -0.65 21.86 14.38
C GLN A 221 -1.62 22.43 13.34
N PRO A 222 -2.44 23.46 13.69
CA PRO A 222 -3.35 24.08 12.74
C PRO A 222 -2.63 24.53 11.46
N GLY A 223 -3.15 24.14 10.30
CA GLY A 223 -2.59 24.52 9.00
C GLY A 223 -1.35 23.74 8.54
N ALA A 224 -0.72 22.93 9.41
CA ALA A 224 0.44 22.12 9.03
C ALA A 224 0.01 20.67 8.72
N LEU A 225 0.11 20.26 7.46
CA LEU A 225 -0.17 18.88 7.06
C LEU A 225 1.00 17.97 7.45
N PRO A 226 0.72 16.79 8.04
CA PRO A 226 1.76 15.81 8.28
C PRO A 226 2.32 15.31 6.93
N SER A 227 3.61 14.96 6.92
CA SER A 227 4.19 14.28 5.76
C SER A 227 3.49 12.92 5.55
N ASP A 228 3.45 12.44 4.30
CA ASP A 228 2.87 11.13 3.99
C ASP A 228 3.53 10.01 4.83
N ARG A 229 4.85 10.10 5.05
CA ARG A 229 5.60 9.15 5.86
C ARG A 229 5.19 9.17 7.32
N ASP A 230 5.00 10.34 7.92
CA ASP A 230 4.58 10.45 9.32
C ASP A 230 3.13 10.00 9.50
N PHE A 231 2.27 10.31 8.52
CA PHE A 231 0.90 9.82 8.51
C PHE A 231 0.84 8.29 8.44
N ILE A 232 1.59 7.66 7.52
CA ILE A 232 1.68 6.20 7.40
C ILE A 232 2.21 5.57 8.69
N ARG A 233 3.22 6.19 9.32
CA ARG A 233 3.76 5.74 10.61
C ARG A 233 2.72 5.80 11.73
N GLU A 234 1.90 6.84 11.79
CA GLU A 234 0.86 6.96 12.81
C GLU A 234 -0.26 5.93 12.59
N VAL A 235 -0.72 5.75 11.34
CA VAL A 235 -1.70 4.70 10.98
C VAL A 235 -1.20 3.34 11.44
N ALA A 236 0.07 3.03 11.13
CA ALA A 236 0.73 1.80 11.49
C ALA A 236 0.76 1.55 13.00
N LYS A 237 1.28 2.52 13.74
CA LYS A 237 1.51 2.44 15.17
C LYS A 237 0.22 2.27 15.95
N ARG A 238 -0.82 3.04 15.61
CA ARG A 238 -2.07 3.10 16.39
C ARG A 238 -3.04 1.96 16.06
N ASN A 239 -3.00 1.43 14.84
CA ASN A 239 -4.01 0.48 14.37
C ASN A 239 -3.49 -0.97 14.27
N GLN A 240 -2.28 -1.23 14.78
CA GLN A 240 -1.65 -2.55 14.85
C GLN A 240 -1.65 -3.25 13.49
N LEU A 241 -1.27 -2.52 12.44
CA LEU A 241 -1.13 -3.09 11.12
C LEU A 241 0.25 -3.77 11.04
N PRO A 242 0.34 -5.08 10.71
CA PRO A 242 1.63 -5.74 10.50
C PRO A 242 2.29 -5.24 9.21
N GLY A 243 3.61 -4.98 9.22
CA GLY A 243 4.40 -4.73 7.99
C GLY A 243 3.99 -3.48 7.18
N THR A 244 3.58 -2.42 7.86
CA THR A 244 2.75 -1.30 7.35
C THR A 244 3.21 -0.51 6.16
N GLN A 245 4.52 -0.32 5.97
CA GLN A 245 5.02 0.48 4.85
C GLN A 245 4.64 -0.11 3.49
N TYR A 246 4.34 -1.42 3.45
CA TYR A 246 3.97 -2.14 2.23
C TYR A 246 2.47 -2.36 2.07
N ARG A 247 1.61 -1.88 2.99
CA ARG A 247 0.15 -2.13 2.95
C ARG A 247 -0.65 -0.87 2.64
N ILE A 248 -0.04 0.30 2.84
CA ILE A 248 -0.61 1.60 2.50
C ILE A 248 0.13 2.13 1.27
N GLY A 249 -0.62 2.38 0.21
CA GLY A 249 -0.11 3.02 -1.00
C GLY A 249 -0.14 4.54 -0.87
N ASN A 250 -0.89 5.21 -1.74
CA ASN A 250 -0.93 6.66 -1.81
C ASN A 250 -1.78 7.28 -0.68
N VAL A 251 -1.22 8.29 -0.02
CA VAL A 251 -1.93 9.19 0.89
C VAL A 251 -2.20 10.51 0.17
N ARG A 252 -3.43 11.01 0.25
CA ARG A 252 -3.80 12.29 -0.34
C ARG A 252 -4.75 13.08 0.56
N PHE A 253 -4.29 14.22 1.03
CA PHE A 253 -5.12 15.20 1.73
C PHE A 253 -6.11 15.85 0.73
N LEU A 254 -7.40 15.82 1.06
CA LEU A 254 -8.49 16.30 0.19
C LEU A 254 -8.91 17.76 0.49
N LEU A 255 -8.07 18.53 1.18
CA LEU A 255 -8.35 19.91 1.51
C LEU A 255 -8.34 20.82 0.28
N GLU A 256 -9.19 21.85 0.32
CA GLU A 256 -9.06 23.02 -0.54
C GLU A 256 -7.92 23.89 -0.01
N ARG A 257 -7.04 24.35 -0.91
CA ARG A 257 -5.80 25.09 -0.59
C ARG A 257 -6.01 26.32 0.31
N ASP A 258 -7.21 26.91 0.33
CA ASP A 258 -7.51 28.17 1.04
C ASP A 258 -8.05 28.00 2.48
N LYS A 259 -8.06 26.79 3.05
CA LYS A 259 -8.65 26.54 4.39
C LYS A 259 -7.60 26.24 5.46
N ALA A 260 -6.58 27.10 5.53
CA ALA A 260 -5.44 27.02 6.43
C ALA A 260 -5.80 27.08 7.94
N SER A 261 -7.04 27.41 8.32
CA SER A 261 -7.48 27.52 9.72
C SER A 261 -8.12 26.27 10.31
N ARG A 262 -8.16 25.14 9.59
CA ARG A 262 -8.87 23.95 10.08
C ARG A 262 -7.98 23.10 10.98
N GLU A 263 -8.52 22.73 12.13
CA GLU A 263 -7.96 21.74 13.05
C GLU A 263 -8.11 20.30 12.53
N GLU A 264 -9.02 20.10 11.56
CA GLU A 264 -9.36 18.78 11.02
C GLU A 264 -9.28 18.73 9.50
N VAL A 265 -8.86 17.58 8.98
CA VAL A 265 -8.68 17.33 7.55
C VAL A 265 -9.39 16.05 7.11
N THR A 266 -9.62 15.94 5.82
CA THR A 266 -10.12 14.70 5.20
C THR A 266 -9.01 14.12 4.35
N VAL A 267 -8.68 12.85 4.60
CA VAL A 267 -7.55 12.17 3.96
C VAL A 267 -8.06 10.98 3.17
N ARG A 268 -7.66 10.87 1.91
CA ARG A 268 -7.82 9.65 1.13
C ARG A 268 -6.58 8.80 1.32
N VAL A 269 -6.79 7.54 1.66
CA VAL A 269 -5.74 6.55 1.81
C VAL A 269 -6.06 5.37 0.93
N ASP A 270 -5.07 5.00 0.13
CA ASP A 270 -5.18 3.91 -0.80
C ASP A 270 -4.56 2.67 -0.15
N PHE A 271 -5.37 1.64 0.13
CA PHE A 271 -4.90 0.38 0.71
C PHE A 271 -4.58 -0.64 -0.38
N ILE A 272 -3.48 -1.38 -0.18
CA ILE A 272 -3.06 -2.47 -1.06
C ILE A 272 -3.93 -3.70 -0.81
N GLU A 273 -4.21 -4.01 0.46
CA GLU A 273 -5.01 -5.18 0.85
C GLU A 273 -6.49 -4.82 1.11
N GLN A 274 -7.38 -5.71 0.67
CA GLN A 274 -8.83 -5.52 0.81
C GLN A 274 -9.30 -5.63 2.26
N GLU A 275 -8.69 -6.54 3.00
CA GLU A 275 -9.01 -6.87 4.38
C GLU A 275 -8.76 -5.65 5.26
N ASP A 276 -7.64 -4.94 5.06
CA ASP A 276 -7.31 -3.74 5.81
C ASP A 276 -8.34 -2.65 5.56
N ALA A 277 -8.66 -2.38 4.30
CA ALA A 277 -9.66 -1.37 3.99
C ALA A 277 -11.06 -1.75 4.50
N ARG A 278 -11.46 -3.02 4.41
CA ARG A 278 -12.73 -3.49 4.98
C ARG A 278 -12.75 -3.31 6.49
N ARG A 279 -11.66 -3.65 7.17
CA ARG A 279 -11.49 -3.44 8.62
C ARG A 279 -11.66 -1.96 8.95
N PHE A 280 -10.94 -1.06 8.29
CA PHE A 280 -11.07 0.37 8.53
C PHE A 280 -12.46 0.92 8.20
N LEU A 281 -13.11 0.43 7.13
CA LEU A 281 -14.48 0.84 6.80
C LEU A 281 -15.51 0.41 7.85
N ARG A 282 -15.28 -0.72 8.52
CA ARG A 282 -16.14 -1.24 9.59
C ARG A 282 -15.87 -0.56 10.93
N ASP A 283 -14.60 -0.47 11.29
CA ASP A 283 -14.17 -0.12 12.65
C ASP A 283 -13.79 1.36 12.79
N GLY A 284 -13.66 2.10 11.68
CA GLY A 284 -13.01 3.42 11.66
C GLY A 284 -11.49 3.30 11.82
N ILE A 285 -10.82 4.41 12.11
CA ILE A 285 -9.37 4.46 12.31
C ILE A 285 -9.04 5.34 13.51
N PHE A 286 -8.02 5.01 14.30
CA PHE A 286 -7.51 5.89 15.34
C PHE A 286 -6.26 6.63 14.85
N LEU A 287 -6.30 7.96 14.83
CA LEU A 287 -5.21 8.83 14.36
C LEU A 287 -5.06 10.00 15.32
N PHE A 288 -3.81 10.29 15.72
CA PHE A 288 -3.49 11.52 16.44
C PHE A 288 -4.33 11.76 17.70
N GLY A 289 -4.72 10.68 18.39
CA GLY A 289 -5.53 10.75 19.61
C GLY A 289 -7.05 10.72 19.40
N SER A 290 -7.54 10.69 18.15
CA SER A 290 -8.97 10.71 17.85
C SER A 290 -9.40 9.53 16.98
N HIS A 291 -10.61 9.02 17.24
CA HIS A 291 -11.27 8.06 16.35
C HIS A 291 -11.91 8.79 15.17
N CYS A 292 -11.45 8.45 13.97
CA CYS A 292 -11.84 9.06 12.72
C CYS A 292 -12.77 8.12 11.95
N ARG A 293 -13.82 8.69 11.36
CA ARG A 293 -14.77 7.93 10.55
C ARG A 293 -14.15 7.58 9.20
N ALA A 294 -14.26 6.32 8.80
CA ALA A 294 -13.88 5.84 7.49
C ALA A 294 -15.08 5.71 6.55
N THR A 295 -14.91 6.00 5.27
CA THR A 295 -15.91 5.75 4.23
C THR A 295 -15.24 5.30 2.93
N ARG A 296 -15.97 4.57 2.08
CA ARG A 296 -15.45 4.20 0.76
C ARG A 296 -15.33 5.45 -0.10
N TYR A 297 -14.17 5.69 -0.69
CA TYR A 297 -13.97 6.76 -1.66
C TYR A 297 -14.88 6.52 -2.86
N LYS A 298 -15.66 7.54 -3.19
CA LYS A 298 -16.45 7.58 -4.42
C LYS A 298 -15.76 8.58 -5.35
N PRO A 299 -15.21 8.13 -6.50
CA PRO A 299 -14.71 9.06 -7.50
C PRO A 299 -15.82 10.06 -7.82
N ARG A 300 -15.50 11.37 -7.79
CA ARG A 300 -16.43 12.35 -8.35
C ARG A 300 -16.58 11.98 -9.82
N SER A 301 -17.78 11.59 -10.24
CA SER A 301 -18.07 11.47 -11.67
C SER A 301 -17.70 12.81 -12.26
N SER A 302 -16.80 12.83 -13.23
CA SER A 302 -16.48 14.03 -14.00
C SER A 302 -17.66 14.37 -14.93
N ASN A 303 -18.87 14.42 -14.39
CA ASN A 303 -20.04 14.84 -15.12
C ASN A 303 -19.96 16.36 -15.22
N GLY A 304 -19.63 16.85 -16.42
CA GLY A 304 -20.14 18.14 -16.85
C GLY A 304 -19.22 19.34 -16.79
N ARG A 305 -17.88 19.20 -16.90
CA ARG A 305 -17.16 20.24 -17.67
C ARG A 305 -17.47 20.00 -19.16
N ARG A 306 -18.73 20.24 -19.54
CA ARG A 306 -19.02 20.69 -20.90
C ARG A 306 -18.30 22.03 -20.99
N THR A 307 -17.13 22.04 -21.59
CA THR A 307 -16.56 23.25 -22.14
C THR A 307 -17.64 23.82 -23.05
N SER A 308 -18.35 24.84 -22.57
CA SER A 308 -19.09 25.74 -23.44
C SER A 308 -18.03 26.37 -24.35
N GLY A 309 -17.76 25.70 -25.47
CA GLY A 309 -17.04 26.29 -26.58
C GLY A 309 -17.86 27.48 -27.02
N GLY A 310 -17.46 28.66 -26.56
CA GLY A 310 -17.88 29.90 -27.19
C GLY A 310 -17.32 29.87 -28.60
N HIS A 311 -18.20 29.68 -29.58
CA HIS A 311 -17.94 30.15 -30.93
C HIS A 311 -17.95 31.68 -30.86
N GLY A 312 -16.74 32.24 -30.92
CA GLY A 312 -16.51 33.57 -31.48
C GLY A 312 -15.88 33.39 -32.85
#